data_AF-A0A7Y6E306-F1
#
_entry.id   AF-A0A7Y6E306-F1
#
_cell.length_a   1.000
_cell.length_b   1.000
_cell.length_c   1.000
_cell.angle_alpha   90.00
_cell.angle_beta   90.00
_cell.angle_gamma   90.00
#
_symmetry.space_group_name_H-M   'P 1'
#
loop_
_entity.id
_entity.type
_entity.pdbx_description
1 polymer ?
#
loop_
_entity_poly.entity_id
_entity_poly.type
_entity_poly.pdbx_seq_one_letter_code
_entity_poly.pdbx_strand_id
1 'polypeptide(L)'
;MTTKSRPRGQTGHLLLAETARAASGRRQDHSTGAHLTLLAGLPPRTFFPDTVGADVVQVDDPATPHPLLARVQHAGRHEGPTVVYVSGRLVCDHRRGDLHIALRDATRRNVRYTGLPWAWLTDALAARPAVSTLVIVDVTAEPDAWTAISRDPTAFTRGMPVWGAVTPAPARGDAVDGAAPFTRALAHTLTRGAPRLPDRITARD
;
A
#
# COMPACT_ATOMS: atom_id res chain seq x y z
N MET A 1 -19.34 21.54 27.28
CA MET A 1 -19.26 21.24 25.83
C MET A 1 -18.09 22.02 25.26
N THR A 2 -16.91 21.40 25.19
CA THR A 2 -15.71 22.01 24.64
C THR A 2 -15.76 21.92 23.12
N THR A 3 -15.96 23.06 22.47
CA THR A 3 -15.89 23.22 21.01
C THR A 3 -14.50 22.81 20.54
N LYS A 4 -14.39 21.63 19.93
CA LYS A 4 -13.15 21.15 19.31
C LYS A 4 -12.80 22.13 18.18
N SER A 5 -11.79 22.97 18.42
CA SER A 5 -11.28 23.92 17.43
C SER A 5 -11.01 23.16 16.13
N ARG A 6 -11.72 23.51 15.05
CA ARG A 6 -11.41 23.00 13.71
C ARG A 6 -9.94 23.31 13.43
N PRO A 7 -9.09 22.32 13.09
CA PRO A 7 -7.74 22.63 12.65
C PRO A 7 -7.83 23.59 11.45
N ARG A 8 -7.00 24.65 11.46
CA ARG A 8 -6.79 25.53 10.30
C ARG A 8 -6.50 24.66 9.08
N GLY A 9 -7.09 25.00 7.94
CA GLY A 9 -7.19 24.17 6.74
C GLY A 9 -5.93 23.37 6.39
N GLN A 10 -5.85 22.13 6.88
CA GLN A 10 -4.78 21.20 6.53
C GLN A 10 -5.09 20.60 5.17
N THR A 11 -4.06 20.43 4.36
CA THR A 11 -4.09 19.64 3.12
C THR A 11 -3.90 18.16 3.48
N GLY A 12 -4.53 17.24 2.76
CA GLY A 12 -4.25 15.80 2.84
C GLY A 12 -3.12 15.39 1.88
N HIS A 13 -2.50 14.23 2.09
CA HIS A 13 -1.52 13.68 1.16
C HIS A 13 -1.83 12.23 0.81
N LEU A 14 -2.09 11.96 -0.47
CA LEU A 14 -2.35 10.63 -1.01
C LEU A 14 -1.17 10.18 -1.86
N LEU A 15 -0.43 9.18 -1.38
CA LEU A 15 0.58 8.48 -2.16
C LEU A 15 -0.02 7.17 -2.69
N LEU A 16 -0.10 7.02 -4.00
CA LEU A 16 -0.51 5.79 -4.68
C LEU A 16 0.71 5.17 -5.37
N ALA A 17 1.11 3.98 -4.95
CA ALA A 17 2.21 3.23 -5.55
C ALA A 17 1.70 1.90 -6.12
N GLU A 18 1.83 1.70 -7.43
CA GLU A 18 1.60 0.41 -8.08
C GLU A 18 2.93 -0.11 -8.60
N THR A 19 3.36 -1.27 -8.12
CA THR A 19 4.63 -1.89 -8.49
C THR A 19 4.42 -3.18 -9.29
N ALA A 20 5.51 -3.81 -9.71
CA ALA A 20 5.48 -5.00 -10.53
C ALA A 20 4.57 -6.10 -9.94
N ARG A 21 3.65 -6.59 -10.78
CA ARG A 21 2.77 -7.72 -10.48
C ARG A 21 3.16 -8.92 -11.32
N ALA A 22 2.87 -10.12 -10.79
CA ALA A 22 3.03 -11.35 -11.53
C ALA A 22 2.22 -11.28 -12.84
N ALA A 23 2.89 -11.43 -13.97
CA ALA A 23 2.21 -11.34 -15.25
C ALA A 23 1.51 -12.66 -15.61
N SER A 24 0.46 -12.58 -16.44
CA SER A 24 -0.16 -13.77 -17.01
C SER A 24 0.75 -14.42 -18.06
N GLY A 25 0.97 -15.74 -17.94
CA GLY A 25 1.67 -16.55 -18.93
C GLY A 25 3.18 -16.27 -19.09
N ARG A 26 3.58 -15.81 -20.28
CA ARG A 26 4.98 -15.55 -20.69
C ARG A 26 5.38 -14.06 -20.63
N ARG A 27 4.48 -13.19 -20.20
CA ARG A 27 4.75 -11.75 -20.09
C ARG A 27 5.73 -11.48 -18.93
N GLN A 28 6.45 -10.37 -19.04
CA GLN A 28 7.32 -9.89 -17.97
C GLN A 28 6.49 -9.25 -16.86
N ASP A 29 6.89 -9.42 -15.60
CA ASP A 29 6.24 -8.79 -14.45
C ASP A 29 6.29 -7.26 -14.57
N HIS A 30 5.12 -6.63 -14.66
CA HIS A 30 4.96 -5.18 -14.82
C HIS A 30 3.68 -4.72 -14.12
N SER A 31 3.60 -3.42 -13.82
CA SER A 31 2.33 -2.77 -13.49
C SER A 31 1.42 -2.69 -14.71
N THR A 32 0.12 -2.68 -14.47
CA THR A 32 -0.88 -2.34 -15.51
C THR A 32 -1.41 -0.91 -15.38
N GLY A 33 -1.07 -0.22 -14.28
CA GLY A 33 -1.61 1.09 -13.91
C GLY A 33 -3.10 1.07 -13.54
N ALA A 34 -3.73 -0.12 -13.44
CA ALA A 34 -5.16 -0.24 -13.25
C ALA A 34 -5.61 0.18 -11.84
N HIS A 35 -4.77 -0.03 -10.82
CA HIS A 35 -5.08 0.40 -9.45
C HIS A 35 -4.94 1.91 -9.35
N LEU A 36 -3.87 2.46 -9.93
CA LEU A 36 -3.65 3.92 -9.98
C LEU A 36 -4.80 4.62 -10.71
N THR A 37 -5.15 4.14 -11.91
CA THR A 37 -6.25 4.73 -12.71
C THR A 37 -7.56 4.75 -11.92
N LEU A 38 -7.88 3.64 -11.24
CA LEU A 38 -9.11 3.52 -10.47
C LEU A 38 -9.13 4.44 -9.25
N LEU A 39 -8.05 4.46 -8.46
CA LEU A 39 -8.00 5.24 -7.21
C LEU A 39 -7.78 6.74 -7.46
N ALA A 40 -6.97 7.11 -8.45
CA ALA A 40 -6.76 8.51 -8.83
C ALA A 40 -7.99 9.14 -9.47
N GLY A 41 -8.89 8.35 -10.05
CA GLY A 41 -10.19 8.82 -10.55
C GLY A 41 -11.16 9.23 -9.44
N LEU A 42 -10.87 8.92 -8.18
CA LEU A 42 -11.72 9.29 -7.04
C LEU A 42 -11.46 10.74 -6.62
N PRO A 43 -12.50 11.51 -6.26
CA PRO A 43 -12.30 12.84 -5.69
C PRO A 43 -11.47 12.79 -4.40
N PRO A 44 -10.49 13.69 -4.17
CA PRO A 44 -9.65 13.65 -2.99
C PRO A 44 -10.40 13.74 -1.65
N ARG A 45 -11.54 14.45 -1.64
CA ARG A 45 -12.44 14.54 -0.47
C ARG A 45 -12.94 13.17 0.03
N THR A 46 -12.90 12.16 -0.83
CA THR A 46 -13.29 10.79 -0.48
C THR A 46 -12.30 10.13 0.49
N PHE A 47 -11.02 10.51 0.41
CA PHE A 47 -9.99 10.10 1.37
C PHE A 47 -9.87 11.09 2.53
N PHE A 48 -10.11 12.37 2.28
CA PHE A 48 -9.86 13.45 3.23
C PHE A 48 -11.05 14.41 3.36
N PRO A 49 -12.17 13.97 3.97
CA PRO A 49 -13.41 14.76 4.01
C PRO A 49 -13.29 16.09 4.77
N ASP A 50 -12.36 16.16 5.74
CA ASP A 50 -12.17 17.32 6.62
C ASP A 50 -11.00 18.24 6.22
N THR A 51 -10.38 18.01 5.05
CA THR A 51 -9.25 18.81 4.55
C THR A 51 -9.70 19.86 3.54
N VAL A 52 -8.89 20.90 3.35
CA VAL A 52 -9.17 21.94 2.34
C VAL A 52 -8.80 21.53 0.92
N GLY A 53 -8.04 20.44 0.77
CA GLY A 53 -7.56 19.89 -0.48
C GLY A 53 -6.61 18.72 -0.21
N ALA A 54 -6.07 18.10 -1.27
CA ALA A 54 -5.05 17.09 -1.12
C ALA A 54 -3.99 17.16 -2.22
N ASP A 55 -2.76 16.84 -1.86
CA ASP A 55 -1.72 16.48 -2.81
C ASP A 55 -1.84 15.00 -3.15
N VAL A 56 -1.81 14.67 -4.45
CA VAL A 56 -1.96 13.31 -4.95
C VAL A 56 -0.71 12.94 -5.75
N VAL A 57 0.06 12.01 -5.23
CA VAL A 57 1.31 11.54 -5.81
C VAL A 57 1.12 10.12 -6.30
N GLN A 58 1.39 9.88 -7.59
CA GLN A 58 1.36 8.55 -8.18
C GLN A 58 2.78 8.08 -8.52
N VAL A 59 3.06 6.82 -8.22
CA VAL A 59 4.28 6.12 -8.61
C VAL A 59 3.87 4.84 -9.30
N ASP A 60 4.14 4.76 -10.60
CA ASP A 60 3.83 3.60 -11.42
C ASP A 60 5.11 2.86 -11.80
N ASP A 61 5.12 1.56 -11.51
CA ASP A 61 6.12 0.58 -11.92
C ASP A 61 7.58 1.06 -11.80
N PRO A 62 7.98 1.51 -10.60
CA PRO A 62 9.31 2.08 -10.40
C PRO A 62 10.37 1.00 -10.66
N ALA A 63 11.47 1.38 -11.32
CA ALA A 63 12.56 0.45 -11.63
C ALA A 63 13.62 0.33 -10.54
N THR A 64 13.67 1.30 -9.62
CA THR A 64 14.63 1.32 -8.52
C THR A 64 13.94 1.76 -7.22
N PRO A 65 14.46 1.36 -6.05
CA PRO A 65 13.80 1.66 -4.78
C PRO A 65 13.89 3.13 -4.36
N HIS A 66 14.95 3.84 -4.76
CA HIS A 66 15.22 5.19 -4.24
C HIS A 66 14.15 6.23 -4.61
N PRO A 67 13.64 6.31 -5.86
CA PRO A 67 12.56 7.24 -6.18
C PRO A 67 11.28 6.98 -5.39
N LEU A 68 10.88 5.71 -5.24
CA LEU A 68 9.71 5.35 -4.44
C LEU A 68 9.92 5.67 -2.96
N LEU A 69 11.09 5.31 -2.40
CA LEU A 69 11.45 5.63 -1.02
C LEU A 69 11.40 7.14 -0.76
N ALA A 70 11.90 7.96 -1.68
CA ALA A 70 11.85 9.42 -1.55
C ALA A 70 10.41 9.93 -1.47
N ARG A 71 9.46 9.35 -2.22
CA ARG A 71 8.03 9.70 -2.12
C ARG A 71 7.43 9.24 -0.79
N VAL A 72 7.79 8.05 -0.31
CA VAL A 72 7.35 7.59 1.03
C VAL A 72 7.90 8.48 2.13
N GLN A 73 9.18 8.88 2.07
CA GLN A 73 9.77 9.79 3.05
C GLN A 73 9.13 11.18 3.01
N HIS A 74 8.76 11.66 1.82
CA HIS A 74 7.99 12.90 1.69
C HIS A 74 6.62 12.78 2.36
N ALA A 75 5.88 11.70 2.10
CA ALA A 75 4.63 11.39 2.79
C ALA A 75 4.82 11.28 4.32
N GLY A 76 5.94 10.69 4.76
CA GLY A 76 6.39 10.61 6.15
C GLY A 76 6.43 11.97 6.85
N ARG A 77 6.88 13.02 6.15
CA ARG A 77 7.08 14.38 6.67
C ARG A 77 5.87 15.30 6.54
N HIS A 78 4.81 14.87 5.87
CA HIS A 78 3.66 15.73 5.58
C HIS A 78 2.81 16.02 6.83
N GLU A 79 2.57 17.28 7.19
CA GLU A 79 1.94 17.60 8.49
C GLU A 79 0.46 17.18 8.62
N GLY A 80 -0.29 17.16 7.51
CA GLY A 80 -1.71 16.79 7.49
C GLY A 80 -1.97 15.29 7.37
N PRO A 81 -3.26 14.87 7.30
CA PRO A 81 -3.64 13.48 7.11
C PRO A 81 -2.98 12.85 5.88
N THR A 82 -2.49 11.62 6.01
CA THR A 82 -1.74 10.94 4.95
C THR A 82 -2.28 9.53 4.73
N VAL A 83 -2.55 9.21 3.47
CA VAL A 83 -2.89 7.86 3.00
C VAL A 83 -1.78 7.39 2.07
N VAL A 84 -1.20 6.24 2.36
CA VAL A 84 -0.23 5.56 1.49
C VAL A 84 -0.86 4.26 1.02
N TYR A 85 -1.12 4.14 -0.27
CA TYR A 85 -1.59 2.92 -0.92
C TYR A 85 -0.44 2.26 -1.67
N VAL A 86 -0.24 0.97 -1.46
CA VAL A 86 0.78 0.17 -2.15
C VAL A 86 0.17 -1.11 -2.72
N SER A 87 0.29 -1.31 -4.03
CA SER A 87 0.00 -2.59 -4.68
C SER A 87 1.20 -3.13 -5.43
N GLY A 88 1.23 -4.46 -5.59
CA GLY A 88 2.36 -5.12 -6.23
C GLY A 88 2.57 -6.53 -5.71
N ARG A 89 3.83 -6.95 -5.66
CA ARG A 89 4.24 -8.28 -5.20
C ARG A 89 5.19 -8.18 -4.01
N LEU A 90 4.98 -9.02 -3.02
CA LEU A 90 5.75 -9.12 -1.80
C LEU A 90 6.63 -10.38 -1.85
N VAL A 91 7.92 -10.19 -1.61
CA VAL A 91 8.96 -11.22 -1.81
C VAL A 91 9.90 -11.21 -0.61
N CYS A 92 10.26 -12.40 -0.11
CA CYS A 92 11.34 -12.51 0.88
C CYS A 92 12.71 -12.53 0.19
N ASP A 93 13.67 -11.81 0.76
CA ASP A 93 15.09 -11.99 0.45
C ASP A 93 15.51 -13.41 0.85
N HIS A 94 16.01 -14.20 -0.11
CA HIS A 94 16.49 -15.56 0.12
C HIS A 94 17.65 -15.66 1.12
N ARG A 95 18.39 -14.57 1.39
CA ARG A 95 19.53 -14.58 2.33
C ARG A 95 19.14 -14.27 3.77
N ARG A 96 18.25 -13.30 3.98
CA ARG A 96 17.90 -12.79 5.31
C ARG A 96 16.45 -13.00 5.71
N GLY A 97 15.59 -13.40 4.76
CA GLY A 97 14.15 -13.53 4.99
C GLY A 97 13.39 -12.20 5.01
N ASP A 98 14.09 -11.06 4.84
CA ASP A 98 13.49 -9.73 4.89
C ASP A 98 12.45 -9.54 3.78
N LEU A 99 11.29 -8.98 4.15
CA LEU A 99 10.20 -8.68 3.21
C LEU A 99 10.54 -7.47 2.33
N HIS A 100 10.30 -7.61 1.03
CA HIS A 100 10.51 -6.57 0.03
C HIS A 100 9.29 -6.46 -0.89
N ILE A 101 8.93 -5.22 -1.25
CA ILE A 101 8.04 -4.95 -2.38
C ILE A 101 8.87 -5.07 -3.66
N ALA A 102 8.48 -6.00 -4.53
CA ALA A 102 9.10 -6.19 -5.82
C ALA A 102 8.84 -4.98 -6.72
N LEU A 103 9.91 -4.46 -7.31
CA LEU A 103 9.88 -3.37 -8.28
C LEU A 103 10.05 -3.94 -9.70
N ARG A 104 10.10 -3.08 -10.72
CA ARG A 104 10.34 -3.52 -12.10
C ARG A 104 11.59 -4.39 -12.15
N ASP A 105 11.50 -5.52 -12.85
CA ASP A 105 12.59 -6.50 -13.03
C ASP A 105 13.08 -7.21 -11.74
N ALA A 106 12.40 -7.03 -10.61
CA ALA A 106 12.76 -7.69 -9.36
C ALA A 106 12.38 -9.18 -9.38
N THR A 107 13.38 -10.02 -9.13
CA THR A 107 13.27 -11.48 -9.00
C THR A 107 13.65 -11.90 -7.59
N ARG A 108 13.27 -13.12 -7.18
CA ARG A 108 13.69 -13.66 -5.87
C ARG A 108 15.20 -13.62 -5.63
N ARG A 109 16.02 -13.71 -6.69
CA ARG A 109 17.49 -13.74 -6.59
C ARG A 109 18.11 -12.36 -6.38
N ASN A 110 17.49 -11.29 -6.90
CA ASN A 110 18.05 -9.93 -6.86
C ASN A 110 17.21 -8.93 -6.03
N VAL A 111 16.07 -9.35 -5.48
CA VAL A 111 15.13 -8.44 -4.78
C VAL A 111 15.77 -7.65 -3.63
N ARG A 112 16.83 -8.18 -3.02
CA ARG A 112 17.62 -7.47 -1.99
C ARG A 112 18.19 -6.13 -2.49
N TYR A 113 18.46 -6.01 -3.78
CA TYR A 113 19.08 -4.83 -4.40
C TYR A 113 18.11 -4.05 -5.28
N THR A 114 17.06 -4.71 -5.79
CA THR A 114 16.11 -4.13 -6.75
C THR A 114 14.74 -3.87 -6.15
N GLY A 115 14.36 -4.56 -5.08
CA GLY A 115 13.12 -4.36 -4.34
C GLY A 115 13.21 -3.20 -3.36
N LEU A 116 12.06 -2.68 -2.94
CA LEU A 116 11.98 -1.77 -1.79
C LEU A 116 11.84 -2.63 -0.51
N PRO A 117 12.79 -2.60 0.43
CA PRO A 117 12.63 -3.25 1.73
C PRO A 117 11.38 -2.72 2.43
N TRP A 118 10.51 -3.62 2.89
CA TRP A 118 9.27 -3.23 3.56
C TRP A 118 9.55 -2.40 4.83
N ALA A 119 10.61 -2.75 5.55
CA ALA A 119 11.08 -2.00 6.72
C ALA A 119 11.37 -0.53 6.38
N TRP A 120 11.93 -0.22 5.20
CA TRP A 120 12.19 1.17 4.83
C TRP A 120 10.91 1.99 4.67
N LEU A 121 9.85 1.36 4.15
CA LEU A 121 8.55 2.01 4.05
C LEU A 121 7.97 2.28 5.44
N THR A 122 7.96 1.27 6.31
CA THR A 122 7.41 1.43 7.67
C THR A 122 8.22 2.44 8.49
N ASP A 123 9.55 2.39 8.40
CA ASP A 123 10.44 3.27 9.17
C ASP A 123 10.29 4.73 8.72
N ALA A 124 10.09 4.98 7.43
CA ALA A 124 9.82 6.31 6.89
C ALA A 124 8.48 6.90 7.38
N LEU A 125 7.53 6.07 7.79
CA LEU A 125 6.22 6.47 8.30
C LEU A 125 6.11 6.38 9.83
N ALA A 126 7.09 5.77 10.51
CA ALA A 126 7.02 5.45 11.94
C ALA A 126 6.91 6.68 12.85
N ALA A 127 7.45 7.82 12.44
CA ALA A 127 7.36 9.07 13.20
C ALA A 127 5.98 9.74 13.13
N ARG A 128 5.08 9.26 12.25
CA ARG A 128 3.77 9.87 12.06
C ARG A 128 2.77 9.41 13.13
N PRO A 129 1.83 10.28 13.55
CA PRO A 129 0.72 9.86 14.39
C PRO A 129 -0.18 8.84 13.65
N ALA A 130 -0.49 7.73 14.30
CA ALA A 130 -1.35 6.68 13.74
C ALA A 130 -2.79 7.17 13.44
N VAL A 131 -3.27 8.18 14.18
CA VAL A 131 -4.61 8.76 13.97
C VAL A 131 -4.77 9.51 12.64
N SER A 132 -3.65 9.95 12.05
CA SER A 132 -3.62 10.73 10.81
C SER A 132 -2.81 10.05 9.71
N THR A 133 -2.54 8.75 9.85
CA THR A 133 -1.76 7.96 8.89
C THR A 133 -2.45 6.63 8.63
N LEU A 134 -2.77 6.38 7.36
CA LEU A 134 -3.36 5.13 6.91
C LEU A 134 -2.47 4.52 5.83
N VAL A 135 -2.03 3.28 6.06
CA VAL A 135 -1.33 2.50 5.02
C VAL A 135 -2.26 1.42 4.53
N ILE A 136 -2.53 1.41 3.23
CA ILE A 136 -3.37 0.43 2.55
C ILE A 136 -2.50 -0.41 1.63
N VAL A 137 -2.66 -1.73 1.67
CA VAL A 137 -1.92 -2.66 0.80
C VAL A 137 -2.87 -3.52 -0.02
N ASP A 138 -2.52 -3.76 -1.28
CA ASP A 138 -3.15 -4.76 -2.16
C ASP A 138 -2.05 -5.53 -2.89
N VAL A 139 -1.45 -6.48 -2.17
CA VAL A 139 -0.24 -7.18 -2.60
C VAL A 139 -0.46 -8.68 -2.72
N THR A 140 0.19 -9.28 -3.71
CA THR A 140 0.37 -10.73 -3.76
C THR A 140 1.67 -11.12 -3.06
N ALA A 141 1.70 -12.19 -2.29
CA ALA A 141 2.88 -12.67 -1.61
C ALA A 141 3.38 -13.96 -2.27
N GLU A 142 4.66 -13.97 -2.64
CA GLU A 142 5.36 -15.20 -3.05
C GLU A 142 5.35 -16.23 -1.90
N PRO A 143 5.41 -17.55 -2.18
CA PRO A 143 5.40 -18.63 -1.19
C PRO A 143 6.18 -18.37 0.11
N ASP A 144 7.42 -17.88 0.03
CA ASP A 144 8.25 -17.62 1.22
C ASP A 144 7.72 -16.44 2.04
N ALA A 145 7.29 -15.37 1.36
CA ALA A 145 6.67 -14.19 2.00
C ALA A 145 5.30 -14.53 2.58
N TRP A 146 4.48 -15.31 1.86
CA TRP A 146 3.19 -15.80 2.36
C TRP A 146 3.38 -16.63 3.63
N THR A 147 4.37 -17.53 3.64
CA THR A 147 4.70 -18.34 4.82
C THR A 147 5.15 -17.46 5.98
N ALA A 148 6.03 -16.48 5.74
CA ALA A 148 6.51 -15.57 6.78
C ALA A 148 5.37 -14.78 7.44
N ILE A 149 4.49 -14.18 6.63
CA ILE A 149 3.38 -13.35 7.13
C ILE A 149 2.28 -14.19 7.78
N SER A 150 2.02 -15.39 7.25
CA SER A 150 1.06 -16.31 7.87
C SER A 150 1.53 -16.80 9.25
N ARG A 151 2.85 -16.90 9.46
CA ARG A 151 3.44 -17.26 10.76
C ARG A 151 3.44 -16.09 11.73
N ASP A 152 3.78 -14.91 11.26
CA ASP A 152 3.83 -13.69 12.06
C ASP A 152 3.37 -12.46 11.26
N PRO A 153 2.08 -12.11 11.34
CA PRO A 153 1.56 -10.90 10.71
C PRO A 153 2.19 -9.61 11.27
N THR A 154 2.73 -9.65 12.49
CA THR A 154 3.30 -8.46 13.15
C THR A 154 4.63 -8.04 12.53
N ALA A 155 5.38 -8.99 11.96
CA ALA A 155 6.57 -8.70 11.15
C ALA A 155 6.26 -7.85 9.91
N PHE A 156 5.03 -7.96 9.37
CA PHE A 156 4.54 -7.12 8.28
C PHE A 156 3.93 -5.82 8.79
N THR A 157 3.14 -5.81 9.86
CA THR A 157 2.55 -4.53 10.31
C THR A 157 3.57 -3.62 10.99
N ARG A 158 4.60 -4.17 11.64
CA ARG A 158 5.66 -3.43 12.37
C ARG A 158 5.12 -2.33 13.28
N GLY A 159 3.97 -2.58 13.93
CA GLY A 159 3.29 -1.63 14.82
C GLY A 159 2.51 -0.51 14.12
N MET A 160 2.49 -0.48 12.80
CA MET A 160 1.76 0.49 11.98
C MET A 160 0.34 -0.01 11.67
N PRO A 161 -0.68 0.88 11.58
CA PRO A 161 -2.01 0.51 11.11
C PRO A 161 -2.00 0.24 9.60
N VAL A 162 -1.63 -0.99 9.23
CA VAL A 162 -1.68 -1.50 7.85
C VAL A 162 -3.03 -2.16 7.61
N TRP A 163 -3.73 -1.72 6.59
CA TRP A 163 -5.03 -2.23 6.16
C TRP A 163 -4.92 -2.80 4.76
N GLY A 164 -5.78 -3.77 4.43
CA GLY A 164 -5.99 -4.20 3.06
C GLY A 164 -5.82 -5.69 2.87
N ALA A 165 -5.31 -6.09 1.70
CA ALA A 165 -5.22 -7.47 1.28
C ALA A 165 -3.78 -7.88 1.02
N VAL A 166 -3.38 -8.98 1.65
CA VAL A 166 -2.23 -9.80 1.26
C VAL A 166 -2.82 -11.13 0.78
N THR A 167 -2.58 -11.50 -0.46
CA THR A 167 -3.06 -12.77 -1.04
C THR A 167 -1.89 -13.62 -1.51
N PRO A 168 -1.99 -14.95 -1.53
CA PRO A 168 -0.95 -15.76 -2.13
C PRO A 168 -0.80 -15.42 -3.62
N ALA A 169 0.43 -15.44 -4.14
CA ALA A 169 0.66 -15.25 -5.56
C ALA A 169 -0.13 -16.29 -6.38
N PRO A 170 -0.81 -15.87 -7.48
CA PRO A 170 -1.60 -16.77 -8.30
C PRO A 170 -0.70 -17.83 -8.95
N ALA A 171 -1.27 -18.99 -9.26
CA ALA A 171 -0.58 -19.95 -10.09
C ALA A 171 -0.26 -19.34 -11.46
N ARG A 172 0.81 -19.83 -12.10
CA ARG A 172 1.30 -19.26 -13.35
C ARG A 172 0.22 -19.36 -14.43
N GLY A 173 -0.27 -18.20 -14.90
CA GLY A 173 -1.34 -18.12 -15.89
C GLY A 173 -2.66 -17.56 -15.36
N ASP A 174 -2.86 -17.55 -14.04
CA ASP A 174 -4.11 -17.11 -13.39
C ASP A 174 -4.09 -15.65 -12.95
N ALA A 175 -3.11 -14.87 -13.43
CA ALA A 175 -3.06 -13.45 -13.12
C ALA A 175 -4.27 -12.73 -13.74
N VAL A 176 -5.04 -12.07 -12.89
CA VAL A 176 -6.23 -11.32 -13.29
C VAL A 176 -5.80 -9.99 -13.89
N ASP A 177 -6.30 -9.70 -15.09
CA ASP A 177 -6.11 -8.40 -15.74
C ASP A 177 -6.92 -7.31 -15.00
N GLY A 178 -6.34 -6.12 -14.87
CA GLY A 178 -6.96 -4.96 -14.23
C GLY A 178 -6.76 -4.88 -12.71
N ALA A 179 -7.55 -4.01 -12.07
CA ALA A 179 -7.44 -3.78 -10.63
C ALA A 179 -7.92 -5.01 -9.82
N ALA A 180 -7.17 -5.36 -8.79
CA ALA A 180 -7.48 -6.49 -7.92
C ALA A 180 -8.84 -6.31 -7.20
N PRO A 181 -9.50 -7.40 -6.81
CA PRO A 181 -10.84 -7.35 -6.19
C PRO A 181 -10.91 -6.43 -4.96
N PHE A 182 -9.87 -6.42 -4.12
CA PHE A 182 -9.81 -5.55 -2.95
C PHE A 182 -9.85 -4.08 -3.36
N THR A 183 -9.00 -3.64 -4.28
CA THR A 183 -8.98 -2.24 -4.74
C THR A 183 -10.28 -1.83 -5.44
N ARG A 184 -10.90 -2.73 -6.20
CA ARG A 184 -12.24 -2.49 -6.77
C ARG A 184 -13.30 -2.28 -5.69
N ALA A 185 -13.31 -3.14 -4.68
CA ALA A 185 -14.24 -3.01 -3.55
C ALA A 185 -13.95 -1.75 -2.73
N LEU A 186 -12.68 -1.38 -2.54
CA LEU A 186 -12.27 -0.15 -1.86
C LEU A 186 -12.77 1.08 -2.61
N ALA A 187 -12.48 1.20 -3.91
CA ALA A 187 -12.92 2.34 -4.72
C ALA A 187 -14.45 2.46 -4.76
N HIS A 188 -15.14 1.33 -4.88
CA HIS A 188 -16.60 1.26 -4.79
C HIS A 188 -17.11 1.75 -3.42
N THR A 189 -16.53 1.25 -2.32
CA THR A 189 -16.92 1.63 -0.95
C THR A 189 -16.66 3.11 -0.68
N LEU A 190 -15.52 3.62 -1.13
CA LEU A 190 -15.15 5.04 -1.02
C LEU A 190 -16.14 5.93 -1.79
N THR A 191 -16.56 5.50 -2.99
CA THR A 191 -17.50 6.28 -3.82
C THR A 191 -18.93 6.27 -3.27
N ARG A 192 -19.42 5.12 -2.79
CA ARG A 192 -20.83 4.96 -2.38
C ARG A 192 -21.05 5.03 -0.86
N GLY A 193 -19.99 5.08 -0.07
CA GLY A 193 -20.03 4.89 1.37
C GLY A 193 -20.23 3.42 1.76
N ALA A 194 -19.96 3.10 3.02
CA ALA A 194 -20.31 1.81 3.62
C ALA A 194 -21.70 1.92 4.27
N PRO A 195 -22.72 1.12 3.87
CA PRO A 195 -24.04 1.17 4.48
C PRO A 195 -24.02 0.87 5.98
N ARG A 196 -23.05 0.05 6.40
CA ARG A 196 -22.71 -0.25 7.79
C ARG A 196 -21.20 -0.43 7.89
N LEU A 197 -20.60 0.14 8.93
CA LEU A 197 -19.23 -0.22 9.29
C LEU A 197 -19.24 -1.65 9.84
N PRO A 198 -18.29 -2.52 9.45
CA PRO A 198 -18.15 -3.83 10.06
C PRO A 198 -17.82 -3.69 11.55
N ASP A 199 -18.29 -4.63 12.37
CA ASP A 199 -17.96 -4.64 13.79
C ASP A 199 -16.44 -4.67 13.98
N ARG A 200 -15.94 -3.82 14.87
CA ARG A 200 -14.52 -3.75 15.17
C ARG A 200 -14.10 -5.07 15.82
N ILE A 201 -13.32 -5.87 15.11
CA ILE A 201 -12.64 -7.03 15.70
C ILE A 201 -11.60 -6.47 16.66
N THR A 202 -11.89 -6.56 17.96
CA THR A 202 -10.92 -6.28 19.02
C THR A 202 -10.06 -7.52 19.18
N ALA A 203 -8.73 -7.34 19.23
CA ALA A 203 -7.86 -8.40 19.70
C ALA A 203 -8.32 -8.77 21.12
N ARG A 204 -8.56 -10.06 21.38
CA ARG A 204 -8.68 -10.52 22.75
C ARG A 204 -7.29 -10.47 23.37
N ASP A 205 -7.20 -9.79 24.51
CA ASP A 205 -6.02 -9.78 25.39
C ASP A 205 -5.63 -11.20 25.81
#